data_AF-A0A259PV31-F1
#
_entry.id   AF-A0A259PV31-F1
#
_cell.length_a   1.000
_cell.length_b   1.000
_cell.length_c   1.000
_cell.angle_alpha   90.00
_cell.angle_beta   90.00
_cell.angle_gamma   90.00
#
_symmetry.space_group_name_H-M   'P 1'
#
loop_
_entity.id
_entity.type
_entity.pdbx_description
1 polymer ?
#
loop_
_entity_poly.entity_id
_entity_poly.type
_entity_poly.pdbx_seq_one_letter_code
_entity_poly.pdbx_strand_id
1 'polypeptide(L)'
;MNRLQSLPSASAEQGAASQALLAQVEHAIARAGGWLPFDHYMELALYAPGLGYYAAAPGVLGAWGSSSDFVTAPELGPLFARALARQVLQLAQAEALDMLVEFGAGSGRLACDLLLALEASGWLPRQYAIVEVSAAMRARQQEAAAALPDPLRRRIVWWDALPAR
;
A
#
# COMPACT_ATOMS: atom_id res chain seq x y z
N MET A 1 -31.18 5.54 20.62
CA MET A 1 -30.01 5.30 21.49
C MET A 1 -28.83 4.90 20.62
N ASN A 2 -27.79 5.73 20.63
CA ASN A 2 -26.64 5.69 19.74
C ASN A 2 -25.71 4.56 20.18
N ARG A 3 -25.63 3.46 19.41
CA ARG A 3 -24.70 2.37 19.67
C ARG A 3 -23.34 2.80 19.10
N LEU A 4 -22.56 3.57 19.87
CA LEU A 4 -21.13 3.68 19.59
C LEU A 4 -20.59 2.25 19.68
N GLN A 5 -20.26 1.65 18.54
CA GLN A 5 -19.54 0.38 18.51
C GLN A 5 -18.25 0.56 19.31
N SER A 6 -18.07 -0.25 20.35
CA SER A 6 -16.82 -0.32 21.08
C SER A 6 -15.73 -0.82 20.14
N LEU A 7 -14.58 -0.13 20.11
CA LEU A 7 -13.40 -0.60 19.39
C LEU A 7 -12.97 -1.98 19.94
N PRO A 8 -12.50 -2.90 19.08
CA PRO A 8 -11.98 -4.18 19.53
C PRO A 8 -10.75 -3.99 20.43
N SER A 9 -10.58 -4.89 21.40
CA SER A 9 -9.38 -4.89 22.24
C SER A 9 -8.16 -5.34 21.46
N ALA A 10 -7.04 -4.65 21.64
CA ALA A 10 -5.75 -5.05 21.10
C ALA A 10 -5.22 -6.33 21.78
N SER A 11 -4.45 -7.13 21.06
CA SER A 11 -3.66 -8.22 21.63
C SER A 11 -2.57 -7.68 22.56
N ALA A 12 -1.97 -8.54 23.39
CA ALA A 12 -0.87 -8.14 24.27
C ALA A 12 0.33 -7.57 23.49
N GLU A 13 0.66 -8.16 22.34
CA GLU A 13 1.73 -7.70 21.45
C GLU A 13 1.39 -6.35 20.81
N GLN A 14 0.18 -6.19 20.29
CA GLN A 14 -0.30 -4.91 19.75
C GLN A 14 -0.33 -3.81 20.81
N GLY A 15 -0.72 -4.16 22.05
CA GLY A 15 -0.69 -3.26 23.19
C GLY A 15 0.73 -2.81 23.56
N ALA A 16 1.69 -3.74 23.57
CA ALA A 16 3.09 -3.42 23.84
C ALA A 16 3.70 -2.51 22.75
N ALA A 17 3.43 -2.79 21.48
CA ALA A 17 3.88 -1.95 20.36
C ALA A 17 3.27 -0.54 20.43
N SER A 18 1.97 -0.44 20.74
CA SER A 18 1.27 0.84 20.92
C SER A 18 1.86 1.66 22.08
N GLN A 19 2.17 1.01 23.21
CA GLN A 19 2.82 1.68 24.35
C GLN A 19 4.23 2.19 24.00
N ALA A 20 5.02 1.41 23.25
CA ALA A 20 6.33 1.83 22.80
C ALA A 20 6.24 3.05 21.85
N LEU A 21 5.26 3.07 20.95
CA LEU A 21 5.01 4.20 20.05
C LEU A 21 4.55 5.44 20.82
N LEU A 22 3.67 5.27 21.81
CA LEU A 22 3.20 6.37 22.66
C LEU A 22 4.37 7.04 23.38
N ALA A 23 5.31 6.27 23.92
CA ALA A 23 6.51 6.81 24.55
C ALA A 23 7.36 7.64 23.57
N GLN A 24 7.45 7.26 22.29
CA GLN A 24 8.13 8.06 21.27
C GLN A 24 7.41 9.37 20.97
N VAL A 25 6.07 9.35 20.90
CA VAL A 25 5.25 10.54 20.70
C VAL A 25 5.37 11.50 21.89
N GLU A 26 5.29 11.00 23.13
CA GLU A 26 5.49 11.80 24.34
C GLU A 26 6.86 12.47 24.36
N HIS A 27 7.91 11.72 23.99
CA HIS A 27 9.26 12.27 23.87
C HIS A 27 9.34 13.37 22.79
N ALA A 28 8.70 13.17 21.63
CA ALA A 28 8.67 14.17 20.57
C ALA A 28 7.96 15.46 21.02
N ILE A 29 6.83 15.35 21.72
CA ILE A 29 6.10 16.49 22.30
C ILE A 29 6.99 17.26 23.28
N ALA A 30 7.66 16.54 24.20
CA ALA A 30 8.53 17.17 25.19
C ALA A 30 9.68 17.93 24.53
N ARG A 31 10.35 17.34 23.52
CA ARG A 31 11.43 18.01 22.78
C ARG A 31 10.97 19.23 21.98
N ALA A 32 9.73 19.24 21.52
CA ALA A 32 9.14 20.35 20.76
C ALA A 32 8.62 21.49 21.66
N GLY A 33 8.83 21.42 22.99
CA GLY A 33 8.36 22.45 23.92
C GLY A 33 6.91 22.27 24.39
N GLY A 34 6.41 21.04 24.37
CA GLY A 34 5.08 20.69 24.87
C GLY A 34 3.97 20.67 23.82
N TRP A 35 4.30 20.93 22.55
CA TRP A 35 3.33 20.87 21.47
C TRP A 35 3.95 20.24 20.21
N LEU A 36 3.22 19.31 19.60
CA LEU A 36 3.61 18.66 18.35
C LEU A 36 2.55 18.98 17.29
N PRO A 37 2.96 19.49 16.10
CA PRO A 37 2.08 19.58 14.95
C PRO A 37 1.39 18.24 14.65
N PHE A 38 0.14 18.30 14.18
CA PHE A 38 -0.64 17.08 13.92
C PHE A 38 -0.07 16.23 12.78
N ASP A 39 0.52 16.85 11.76
CA ASP A 39 1.27 16.19 10.69
C ASP A 39 2.47 15.40 11.23
N HIS A 40 3.26 15.97 12.15
CA HIS A 40 4.35 15.24 12.82
C HIS A 40 3.83 14.11 13.72
N TYR A 41 2.71 14.32 14.42
CA TYR A 41 2.07 13.24 15.18
C TYR A 41 1.65 12.09 14.25
N MET A 42 1.01 12.41 13.12
CA MET A 42 0.57 11.45 12.12
C MET A 42 1.75 10.72 11.47
N GLU A 43 2.84 11.43 11.19
CA GLU A 43 4.06 10.83 10.66
C GLU A 43 4.60 9.75 11.61
N LEU A 44 4.69 10.04 12.91
CA LEU A 44 5.10 9.05 13.91
C LEU A 44 4.09 7.90 14.01
N ALA A 45 2.80 8.22 14.18
CA ALA A 45 1.76 7.22 14.37
C ALA A 45 1.66 6.23 13.19
N LEU A 46 1.88 6.70 11.97
CA LEU A 46 1.73 5.90 10.76
C LEU A 46 3.04 5.26 10.28
N TYR A 47 4.17 5.94 10.43
CA TYR A 47 5.41 5.59 9.73
C TYR A 47 6.65 5.43 10.63
N ALA A 48 6.53 5.58 11.96
CA ALA A 48 7.66 5.33 12.86
C ALA A 48 8.29 3.94 12.60
N PRO A 49 9.60 3.84 12.31
CA PRO A 49 10.22 2.57 11.96
C PRO A 49 9.94 1.46 12.99
N GLY A 50 9.35 0.35 12.53
CA GLY A 50 9.02 -0.82 13.35
C GLY A 50 7.84 -0.68 14.30
N LEU A 51 7.26 0.52 14.48
CA LEU A 51 6.18 0.78 15.43
C LEU A 51 4.94 1.45 14.81
N GLY A 52 5.15 2.28 13.80
CA GLY A 52 4.10 2.97 13.07
C GLY A 52 3.18 1.98 12.35
N TYR A 53 1.94 2.37 12.18
CA TYR A 53 0.89 1.53 11.63
C TYR A 53 1.27 0.80 10.32
N TYR A 54 1.88 1.50 9.36
CA TYR A 54 2.32 0.92 8.07
C TYR A 54 3.72 0.29 8.11
N ALA A 55 4.43 0.40 9.24
CA ALA A 55 5.81 -0.06 9.41
C ALA A 55 5.95 -1.29 10.33
N ALA A 56 4.96 -1.59 11.18
CA ALA A 56 5.10 -2.56 12.27
C ALA A 56 4.70 -4.02 11.93
N ALA A 57 3.66 -4.29 11.12
CA ALA A 57 3.24 -5.67 10.83
C ALA A 57 2.31 -5.87 9.60
N PRO A 58 2.24 -7.09 9.01
CA PRO A 58 1.58 -7.37 7.71
C PRO A 58 0.04 -7.42 7.72
N GLY A 59 -0.63 -7.14 8.83
CA GLY A 59 -2.08 -7.36 9.01
C GLY A 59 -3.00 -6.21 8.61
N VAL A 60 -2.46 -5.04 8.25
CA VAL A 60 -3.23 -3.82 7.98
C VAL A 60 -4.16 -3.96 6.77
N LEU A 61 -3.67 -4.59 5.70
CA LEU A 61 -4.40 -4.77 4.44
C LEU A 61 -4.80 -6.23 4.26
N GLY A 62 -6.07 -6.47 3.97
CA GLY A 62 -6.57 -7.81 3.74
C GLY A 62 -7.87 -7.85 2.94
N ALA A 63 -8.24 -9.07 2.55
CA ALA A 63 -9.49 -9.31 1.85
C ALA A 63 -10.70 -9.00 2.75
N TRP A 64 -11.83 -8.70 2.13
CA TRP A 64 -13.08 -8.51 2.85
C TRP A 64 -13.40 -9.71 3.76
N GLY A 65 -13.65 -9.45 5.05
CA GLY A 65 -13.92 -10.50 6.04
C GLY A 65 -12.67 -11.12 6.69
N SER A 66 -11.47 -10.65 6.35
CA SER A 66 -10.25 -10.98 7.10
C SER A 66 -10.07 -10.09 8.34
N SER A 67 -9.05 -10.36 9.16
CA SER A 67 -8.68 -9.55 10.32
C SER A 67 -8.03 -8.21 9.96
N SER A 68 -8.36 -7.65 8.79
CA SER A 68 -7.84 -6.36 8.30
C SER A 68 -8.65 -5.19 8.81
N ASP A 69 -8.00 -4.06 9.07
CA ASP A 69 -8.66 -2.86 9.59
C ASP A 69 -9.54 -2.16 8.55
N PHE A 70 -9.20 -2.30 7.27
CA PHE A 70 -9.98 -1.77 6.15
C PHE A 70 -9.78 -2.58 4.87
N VAL A 71 -10.70 -2.40 3.92
CA VAL A 71 -10.65 -3.02 2.59
C VAL A 71 -10.49 -1.93 1.52
N THR A 72 -9.74 -2.22 0.48
CA THR A 72 -9.58 -1.35 -0.69
C THR A 72 -10.21 -1.99 -1.93
N ALA A 73 -10.53 -1.21 -2.96
CA ALA A 73 -11.21 -1.72 -4.15
C ALA A 73 -10.46 -2.88 -4.85
N PRO A 74 -9.11 -2.88 -4.96
CA PRO A 74 -8.37 -4.04 -5.49
C PRO A 74 -8.57 -5.33 -4.70
N GLU A 75 -8.83 -5.25 -3.39
CA GLU A 75 -9.03 -6.42 -2.54
C GLU A 75 -10.41 -7.06 -2.72
N LEU A 76 -11.38 -6.33 -3.26
CA LEU A 76 -12.75 -6.84 -3.50
C LEU A 76 -12.83 -7.77 -4.72
N GLY A 77 -11.90 -7.66 -5.66
CA GLY A 77 -11.86 -8.50 -6.85
C GLY A 77 -11.30 -7.80 -8.09
N PRO A 78 -11.16 -8.53 -9.22
CA PRO A 78 -10.44 -8.06 -10.40
C PRO A 78 -11.20 -7.01 -11.22
N LEU A 79 -12.48 -6.76 -10.91
CA LEU A 79 -13.32 -5.83 -11.70
C LEU A 79 -12.80 -4.40 -11.65
N PHE A 80 -12.23 -3.96 -10.52
CA PHE A 80 -11.66 -2.64 -10.39
C PHE A 80 -10.48 -2.44 -11.35
N ALA A 81 -9.53 -3.39 -11.37
CA ALA A 81 -8.39 -3.36 -12.27
C ALA A 81 -8.81 -3.43 -13.75
N ARG A 82 -9.81 -4.26 -14.08
CA ARG A 82 -10.36 -4.35 -15.45
C ARG A 82 -11.03 -3.05 -15.91
N ALA A 83 -11.73 -2.36 -15.02
CA ALA A 83 -12.32 -1.06 -15.33
C ALA A 83 -11.21 -0.01 -15.56
N LEU A 84 -10.20 0.03 -14.68
CA LEU A 84 -9.07 0.93 -14.79
C LEU A 84 -8.23 0.68 -16.06
N ALA A 85 -8.04 -0.58 -16.46
CA ALA A 85 -7.32 -0.97 -17.66
C ALA A 85 -7.88 -0.31 -18.93
N ARG A 86 -9.20 -0.13 -19.01
CA ARG A 86 -9.85 0.53 -20.15
C ARG A 86 -9.44 2.00 -20.26
N GLN A 87 -9.37 2.71 -19.13
CA GLN A 87 -8.93 4.10 -19.09
C GLN A 87 -7.44 4.23 -19.39
N VAL A 88 -6.62 3.33 -18.84
CA VAL A 88 -5.18 3.28 -19.11
C VAL A 88 -4.91 3.06 -20.59
N LEU A 89 -5.64 2.14 -21.23
CA LEU A 89 -5.49 1.87 -22.66
C LEU A 89 -5.85 3.09 -23.52
N GLN A 90 -6.92 3.79 -23.17
CA GLN A 90 -7.31 5.03 -23.86
C GLN A 90 -6.18 6.06 -23.82
N LEU A 91 -5.56 6.26 -22.63
CA LEU A 91 -4.45 7.18 -22.46
C LEU A 91 -3.19 6.69 -23.19
N ALA A 92 -2.90 5.39 -23.16
CA ALA A 92 -1.76 4.81 -23.85
C ALA A 92 -1.81 5.03 -25.37
N GLN A 93 -3.02 4.96 -25.95
CA GLN A 93 -3.23 5.22 -27.38
C GLN A 93 -3.12 6.71 -27.73
N ALA A 94 -3.52 7.60 -26.83
CA ALA A 94 -3.47 9.04 -27.04
C ALA A 94 -2.07 9.63 -26.84
N GLU A 95 -1.35 9.16 -25.82
CA GLU A 95 -0.12 9.80 -25.32
C GLU A 95 1.14 8.93 -25.49
N ALA A 96 1.04 7.82 -26.24
CA ALA A 96 2.13 6.87 -26.46
C ALA A 96 2.83 6.45 -25.14
N LEU A 97 2.04 6.22 -24.09
CA LEU A 97 2.57 5.84 -22.78
C LEU A 97 3.40 4.56 -22.89
N ASP A 98 4.55 4.53 -22.20
CA ASP A 98 5.41 3.34 -22.13
C ASP A 98 5.56 2.78 -20.71
N MET A 99 5.12 3.51 -19.69
CA MET A 99 5.32 3.16 -18.29
C MET A 99 4.08 3.48 -17.46
N LEU A 100 3.81 2.63 -16.48
CA LEU A 100 2.86 2.90 -15.40
C LEU A 100 3.62 3.01 -14.07
N VAL A 101 3.21 3.94 -13.22
CA VAL A 101 3.77 4.13 -11.88
C VAL A 101 2.64 4.07 -10.85
N GLU A 102 2.75 3.16 -9.90
CA GLU A 102 1.81 2.98 -8.79
C GLU A 102 2.51 3.34 -7.47
N PHE A 103 1.93 4.25 -6.69
CA PHE A 103 2.43 4.61 -5.37
C PHE A 103 1.68 3.80 -4.30
N GLY A 104 2.43 3.09 -3.46
CA GLY A 104 1.84 2.30 -2.37
C GLY A 104 0.87 1.24 -2.89
N ALA A 105 1.39 0.26 -3.65
CA ALA A 105 0.60 -0.78 -4.32
C ALA A 105 -0.11 -1.77 -3.36
N GLY A 106 -0.07 -1.52 -2.05
CA GLY A 106 -0.69 -2.36 -1.03
C GLY A 106 -0.19 -3.80 -1.13
N SER A 107 -1.12 -4.75 -1.32
CA SER A 107 -0.81 -6.17 -1.50
C SER A 107 -0.15 -6.52 -2.85
N GLY A 108 -0.08 -5.59 -3.80
CA GLY A 108 0.35 -5.82 -5.18
C GLY A 108 -0.77 -6.34 -6.10
N ARG A 109 -1.98 -6.55 -5.59
CA ARG A 109 -3.08 -7.12 -6.36
C ARG A 109 -3.54 -6.26 -7.52
N LEU A 110 -3.57 -4.93 -7.34
CA LEU A 110 -3.89 -4.01 -8.44
C LEU A 110 -2.89 -4.14 -9.58
N ALA A 111 -1.58 -4.10 -9.29
CA ALA A 111 -0.53 -4.28 -10.29
C ALA A 111 -0.70 -5.59 -11.08
N CYS A 112 -0.92 -6.71 -10.38
CA CYS A 112 -1.11 -8.01 -11.02
C CYS A 112 -2.36 -8.07 -11.90
N ASP A 113 -3.52 -7.71 -11.35
CA ASP A 113 -4.79 -7.77 -12.08
C ASP A 113 -4.83 -6.77 -13.25
N LEU A 114 -4.19 -5.60 -13.10
CA LEU A 114 -4.11 -4.58 -14.13
C LEU A 114 -3.21 -5.03 -15.28
N LEU A 115 -2.03 -5.62 -15.02
CA LEU A 115 -1.17 -6.17 -16.08
C LEU A 115 -1.87 -7.28 -16.87
N LEU A 116 -2.59 -8.18 -16.20
CA LEU A 116 -3.39 -9.22 -16.86
C LEU A 116 -4.50 -8.63 -17.73
N ALA A 117 -5.21 -7.61 -17.23
CA ALA A 117 -6.28 -6.94 -17.97
C ALA A 117 -5.77 -6.15 -19.19
N LEU A 118 -4.60 -5.52 -19.07
CA LEU A 118 -3.94 -4.80 -20.17
C LEU A 118 -3.46 -5.78 -21.23
N GLU A 119 -2.80 -6.88 -20.84
CA GLU A 119 -2.40 -7.95 -21.76
C GLU A 119 -3.60 -8.49 -22.56
N ALA A 120 -4.70 -8.79 -21.89
CA ALA A 120 -5.94 -9.25 -22.53
C ALA A 120 -6.54 -8.21 -23.50
N SER A 121 -6.21 -6.93 -23.32
CA SER A 121 -6.64 -5.82 -24.19
C SER A 121 -5.65 -5.52 -25.31
N GLY A 122 -4.57 -6.30 -25.45
CA GLY A 122 -3.60 -6.20 -26.54
C GLY A 122 -2.53 -5.12 -26.36
N TRP A 123 -2.35 -4.58 -25.15
CA TRP A 123 -1.32 -3.58 -24.86
C TRP A 123 -0.67 -3.85 -23.50
N LEU A 124 0.64 -3.64 -23.40
CA LEU A 124 1.37 -3.73 -22.14
C LEU A 124 2.37 -2.57 -22.05
N PRO A 125 2.53 -1.94 -20.87
CA PRO A 125 3.59 -0.97 -20.68
C PRO A 125 4.94 -1.69 -20.74
N ARG A 126 6.00 -0.99 -21.17
CA ARG A 126 7.38 -1.48 -21.06
C ARG A 126 7.72 -1.82 -19.61
N GLN A 127 7.31 -0.97 -18.66
CA GLN A 127 7.55 -1.16 -17.24
C GLN A 127 6.33 -0.75 -16.39
N TYR A 128 6.13 -1.46 -15.28
CA TYR A 128 5.19 -1.14 -14.23
C TYR A 128 6.00 -0.88 -12.95
N ALA A 129 6.18 0.39 -12.59
CA ALA A 129 6.95 0.77 -11.42
C ALA A 129 6.05 0.87 -10.19
N ILE A 130 6.44 0.23 -9.09
CA ILE A 130 5.81 0.39 -7.78
C ILE A 130 6.75 1.23 -6.91
N VAL A 131 6.28 2.38 -6.45
CA VAL A 131 6.98 3.20 -5.45
C VAL A 131 6.52 2.76 -4.07
N GLU A 132 7.40 2.09 -3.32
CA GLU A 132 7.09 1.49 -2.01
C GLU A 132 8.27 1.67 -1.05
N VAL A 133 8.02 2.31 0.09
CA VAL A 133 9.02 2.56 1.14
C VAL A 133 9.04 1.45 2.19
N SER A 134 7.93 0.70 2.33
CA SER A 134 7.81 -0.38 3.31
C SER A 134 8.38 -1.69 2.76
N ALA A 135 9.47 -2.17 3.38
CA ALA A 135 10.07 -3.45 3.02
C ALA A 135 9.09 -4.64 3.18
N ALA A 136 8.22 -4.58 4.18
CA ALA A 136 7.19 -5.61 4.40
C ALA A 136 6.15 -5.63 3.28
N MET A 137 5.66 -4.46 2.84
CA MET A 137 4.73 -4.37 1.72
C MET A 137 5.40 -4.78 0.40
N ARG A 138 6.66 -4.38 0.19
CA ARG A 138 7.44 -4.82 -0.98
C ARG A 138 7.54 -6.35 -1.06
N ALA A 139 7.85 -7.02 0.05
CA ALA A 139 7.92 -8.49 0.06
C ALA A 139 6.56 -9.12 -0.31
N ARG A 140 5.45 -8.59 0.23
CA ARG A 140 4.10 -9.05 -0.11
C ARG A 140 3.74 -8.82 -1.58
N GLN A 141 4.12 -7.67 -2.14
CA GLN A 141 3.92 -7.37 -3.56
C GLN A 141 4.74 -8.31 -4.46
N GLN A 142 5.97 -8.64 -4.07
CA GLN A 142 6.83 -9.59 -4.79
C GLN A 142 6.25 -11.02 -4.77
N GLU A 143 5.68 -11.44 -3.63
CA GLU A 143 4.97 -12.72 -3.52
C GLU A 143 3.74 -12.76 -4.43
N ALA A 144 2.91 -11.70 -4.43
CA ALA A 144 1.77 -11.61 -5.34
C ALA A 144 2.20 -11.63 -6.82
N ALA A 145 3.26 -10.90 -7.17
CA ALA A 145 3.82 -10.85 -8.52
C ALA A 145 4.43 -12.19 -8.96
N ALA A 146 4.86 -13.06 -8.04
CA ALA A 146 5.40 -14.37 -8.37
C ALA A 146 4.37 -15.30 -9.04
N ALA A 147 3.07 -15.06 -8.84
CA ALA A 147 1.99 -15.79 -9.49
C ALA A 147 1.73 -15.36 -10.94
N LEU A 148 2.33 -14.26 -11.41
CA LEU A 148 2.16 -13.78 -12.78
C LEU A 148 2.98 -14.60 -13.78
N PRO A 149 2.51 -14.73 -15.04
CA PRO A 149 3.34 -15.21 -16.14
C PRO A 149 4.65 -14.42 -16.26
N ASP A 150 5.74 -15.12 -16.61
CA ASP A 150 7.09 -14.57 -16.71
C ASP A 150 7.19 -13.25 -17.51
N PRO A 151 6.52 -13.10 -18.68
CA PRO A 151 6.54 -11.85 -19.44
C PRO A 151 5.90 -10.66 -18.72
N LEU A 152 4.91 -10.89 -17.86
CA LEU A 152 4.26 -9.84 -17.07
C LEU A 152 5.07 -9.52 -15.82
N ARG A 153 5.52 -10.55 -15.11
CA ARG A 153 6.31 -10.43 -13.88
C ARG A 153 7.57 -9.60 -14.09
N ARG A 154 8.27 -9.78 -15.21
CA ARG A 154 9.51 -9.06 -15.54
C ARG A 154 9.30 -7.57 -15.83
N ARG A 155 8.07 -7.11 -16.02
CA ARG A 155 7.75 -5.68 -16.22
C ARG A 155 7.67 -4.93 -14.89
N ILE A 156 7.43 -5.63 -13.79
CA ILE A 156 7.30 -4.99 -12.48
C ILE A 156 8.70 -4.65 -11.94
N VAL A 157 8.86 -3.39 -11.56
CA VAL A 157 10.06 -2.88 -10.87
C VAL A 157 9.64 -2.16 -9.60
N TRP A 158 10.47 -2.22 -8.56
CA TRP A 158 10.21 -1.54 -7.30
C TRP A 158 11.20 -0.40 -7.12
N TRP A 159 10.69 0.78 -6.77
CA TRP A 159 11.47 1.99 -6.51
C TRP A 159 11.27 2.41 -5.05
N ASP A 160 12.36 2.85 -4.41
CA ASP A 160 12.31 3.44 -3.06
C ASP A 160 11.78 4.88 -3.10
N ALA A 161 11.98 5.57 -4.22
CA ALA A 161 11.52 6.93 -4.49
C ALA A 161 11.38 7.15 -5.99
N LEU A 162 10.73 8.26 -6.39
CA LEU A 162 10.74 8.68 -7.79
C LEU A 162 12.19 8.91 -8.27
N PRO A 163 12.56 8.44 -9.48
CA PRO A 163 13.83 8.77 -10.09
C PRO A 163 14.01 10.29 -10.23
N ALA A 164 15.25 10.77 -10.05
CA ALA A 164 15.59 12.14 -10.37
C ALA A 164 15.37 12.40 -11.87
N ARG A 165 14.96 13.63 -12.21
CA ARG A 165 14.77 14.07 -13.60
C ARG A 165 16.10 14.19 -14.35
#